data_AF-A0A950E4B2-F1
#
_entry.id   AF-A0A950E4B2-F1
#
_cell.length_a   1.000
_cell.length_b   1.000
_cell.length_c   1.000
_cell.angle_alpha   90.00
_cell.angle_beta   90.00
_cell.angle_gamma   90.00
#
_symmetry.space_group_name_H-M   'P 1'
#
loop_
_entity.id
_entity.type
_entity.pdbx_description
1 polymer ?
#
loop_
_entity_poly.entity_id
_entity_poly.type
_entity_poly.pdbx_seq_one_letter_code
_entity_poly.pdbx_strand_id
1 'polypeptide(L)'
;GMVVDSERMRENLELTHGALFSQRALLALVESGMIRDDAYRVVQRLAQQAIDSKLNMRDLLASDPAGAGLDLDAIFDYAPFVRYADEIVGRLDAISVAVPA
;
A
#
# COMPACT_ATOMS: atom_id res chain seq x y z
N GLY A 1 7.32 -11.66 -28.72
CA GLY A 1 6.24 -11.50 -27.74
C GLY A 1 6.73 -10.65 -26.60
N MET A 2 5.82 -10.01 -25.86
CA MET A 2 6.17 -9.32 -24.60
C MET A 2 6.45 -10.37 -23.52
N VAL A 3 7.48 -10.14 -22.70
CA VAL A 3 7.82 -11.01 -21.56
C VAL A 3 7.50 -10.25 -20.28
N VAL A 4 6.72 -10.87 -19.40
CA VAL A 4 6.37 -10.31 -18.09
C VAL A 4 7.31 -10.90 -17.04
N ASP A 5 7.97 -10.04 -16.28
CA ASP A 5 8.85 -10.40 -15.17
C ASP A 5 8.16 -10.07 -13.84
N SER A 6 7.40 -11.03 -13.32
CA SER A 6 6.59 -10.85 -12.11
C SER A 6 7.43 -10.74 -10.84
N GLU A 7 8.62 -11.35 -10.80
CA GLU A 7 9.52 -11.25 -9.66
C GLU A 7 10.05 -9.83 -9.54
N ARG A 8 10.55 -9.26 -10.64
CA ARG A 8 11.03 -7.87 -10.66
C ARG A 8 9.92 -6.86 -10.37
N MET A 9 8.68 -7.14 -10.79
CA MET A 9 7.53 -6.32 -10.40
C MET A 9 7.32 -6.34 -8.88
N ARG A 10 7.45 -7.50 -8.23
CA ARG A 10 7.33 -7.61 -6.77
C ARG A 10 8.46 -6.87 -6.07
N GLU A 11 9.70 -7.06 -6.50
CA GLU A 11 10.86 -6.35 -5.95
C GLU A 11 10.68 -4.83 -6.03
N ASN A 12 10.15 -4.32 -7.15
CA ASN A 12 9.88 -2.90 -7.33
C ASN A 12 8.87 -2.34 -6.33
N LEU A 13 7.86 -3.12 -5.94
CA LEU A 13 6.89 -2.70 -4.91
C LEU A 13 7.54 -2.59 -3.53
N GLU A 14 8.52 -3.45 -3.24
CA GLU A 14 9.25 -3.49 -1.97
C GLU A 14 10.36 -2.42 -1.85
N LEU A 15 10.71 -1.72 -2.95
CA LEU A 15 11.75 -0.68 -2.94
C LEU A 15 11.51 0.45 -1.93
N THR A 16 10.25 0.66 -1.56
CA THR A 16 9.85 1.70 -0.59
C THR A 16 9.89 1.20 0.86
N HIS A 17 10.29 -0.06 1.08
CA HIS A 17 10.36 -0.70 2.39
C HIS A 17 9.04 -0.58 3.18
N GLY A 18 7.91 -0.74 2.50
CA GLY A 18 6.57 -0.63 3.10
C GLY A 18 5.95 0.77 3.10
N ALA A 19 6.68 1.82 2.67
CA ALA A 19 6.11 3.16 2.60
C ALA A 19 4.95 3.31 1.59
N LEU A 20 4.82 2.40 0.62
CA LEU A 20 3.63 2.27 -0.23
C LEU A 20 2.32 2.22 0.57
N PHE A 21 2.33 1.66 1.78
CA PHE A 21 1.16 1.49 2.63
C PHE A 21 0.83 2.71 3.50
N SER A 22 1.58 3.82 3.35
CA SER A 22 1.46 5.02 4.21
C SER A 22 0.02 5.56 4.31
N GLN A 23 -0.74 5.57 3.21
CA GLN A 23 -2.13 6.03 3.25
C GLN A 23 -3.02 5.09 4.08
N ARG A 24 -2.81 3.77 4.00
CA ARG A 24 -3.57 2.79 4.79
C ARG A 24 -3.23 2.92 6.27
N ALA A 25 -1.95 3.10 6.60
CA ALA A 25 -1.52 3.35 7.98
C ALA A 25 -2.12 4.64 8.54
N LEU A 26 -2.16 5.72 7.74
CA LEU A 26 -2.80 6.98 8.10
C LEU A 26 -4.27 6.80 8.46
N LEU A 27 -5.01 6.10 7.59
CA LEU A 27 -6.45 5.86 7.81
C LEU A 27 -6.69 5.01 9.06
N ALA A 28 -5.91 3.95 9.27
CA ALA A 28 -6.04 3.11 10.45
C ALA A 28 -5.79 3.87 11.76
N LEU A 29 -4.80 4.78 11.79
CA LEU A 29 -4.55 5.65 12.94
C LEU A 29 -5.70 6.64 13.20
N VAL A 30 -6.27 7.21 12.14
CA VAL A 30 -7.44 8.10 12.27
C VAL A 30 -8.66 7.32 12.77
N GLU A 31 -8.89 6.11 12.24
CA GLU A 31 -9.98 5.23 12.65
C GLU A 31 -9.82 4.72 14.09
N SER A 32 -8.59 4.61 14.61
CA SER A 32 -8.34 4.32 16.03
C SER A 32 -8.53 5.52 16.96
N GLY A 33 -8.91 6.68 16.41
CA GLY A 33 -9.24 7.89 17.17
C GLY A 33 -8.15 8.95 17.20
N MET A 34 -7.03 8.77 16.48
CA MET A 34 -5.98 9.79 16.40
C MET A 34 -6.43 10.99 15.55
N ILE A 35 -6.04 12.20 15.95
CA ILE A 35 -6.25 13.39 15.14
C ILE A 35 -5.45 13.25 13.83
N ARG A 36 -6.09 13.58 12.70
CA ARG A 36 -5.52 13.40 11.36
C ARG A 36 -4.13 14.02 11.18
N ASP A 37 -3.91 15.22 11.69
CA ASP A 37 -2.61 15.89 11.59
C ASP A 37 -1.51 15.17 12.36
N ASP A 38 -1.82 14.61 13.54
CA ASP A 38 -0.87 13.83 14.32
C ASP A 38 -0.59 12.48 13.66
N ALA A 39 -1.62 11.82 13.13
CA ALA A 39 -1.47 10.60 12.34
C ALA A 39 -0.60 10.84 11.09
N TYR A 40 -0.78 11.98 10.42
CA TYR A 40 0.04 12.38 9.28
C TYR A 40 1.52 12.52 9.67
N ARG A 41 1.82 13.20 10.79
CA ARG A 41 3.20 13.36 11.28
C ARG A 41 3.86 12.03 11.62
N VAL A 42 3.12 11.12 12.27
CA VAL A 42 3.62 9.77 12.58
C VAL A 42 3.95 9.01 11.31
N VAL A 43 3.00 8.89 10.38
CA VAL A 43 3.17 8.14 9.13
C VAL A 43 4.30 8.74 8.29
N GLN A 44 4.36 10.06 8.16
CA GLN A 44 5.41 10.73 7.41
C GLN A 44 6.80 10.42 7.97
N ARG A 45 6.96 10.50 9.31
CA ARG A 45 8.22 10.16 9.97
C ARG A 45 8.62 8.70 9.73
N LEU A 46 7.69 7.77 9.91
CA LEU A 46 7.95 6.33 9.77
C LEU A 46 8.26 5.95 8.31
N ALA A 47 7.53 6.51 7.34
CA ALA A 47 7.77 6.30 5.92
C ALA A 47 9.14 6.83 5.48
N GLN A 48 9.51 8.04 5.93
CA GLN A 48 10.82 8.62 5.64
C GLN A 48 11.94 7.76 6.25
N GLN A 49 11.78 7.34 7.50
CA GLN A 49 12.74 6.47 8.18
C GLN A 49 12.90 5.11 7.47
N ALA A 50 11.80 4.52 7.01
CA ALA A 50 11.81 3.25 6.27
C ALA A 50 12.66 3.35 5.00
N ILE A 51 12.48 4.44 4.23
CA ILE A 51 13.22 4.70 3.00
C ILE A 51 14.70 4.99 3.29
N ASP A 52 14.99 5.92 4.19
CA ASP A 52 16.37 6.37 4.45
C ASP A 52 17.22 5.28 5.10
N SER A 53 16.62 4.49 5.99
CA SER A 53 17.32 3.45 6.76
C SER A 53 17.15 2.05 6.18
N LYS A 54 16.39 1.89 5.10
CA LYS A 54 16.03 0.59 4.50
C LYS A 54 15.42 -0.39 5.50
N LEU A 55 14.62 0.13 6.43
CA LEU A 55 13.91 -0.63 7.45
C LEU A 55 12.46 -0.82 7.04
N ASN A 56 11.86 -1.94 7.42
CA ASN A 56 10.47 -2.20 7.08
C ASN A 56 9.54 -1.27 7.89
N MET A 57 8.71 -0.47 7.21
CA MET A 57 7.78 0.45 7.83
C MET A 57 6.77 -0.25 8.74
N ARG A 58 6.40 -1.50 8.46
CA ARG A 58 5.52 -2.30 9.31
C ARG A 58 6.16 -2.51 10.68
N ASP A 59 7.43 -2.88 10.72
CA ASP A 59 8.14 -3.13 11.98
C ASP A 59 8.39 -1.83 12.75
N LEU A 60 8.66 -0.74 12.01
CA LEU A 60 8.75 0.60 12.59
C LEU A 60 7.43 1.03 13.24
N LEU A 61 6.30 0.82 12.58
CA LEU A 61 4.98 1.11 13.14
C LEU A 61 4.63 0.19 14.31
N ALA A 62 4.96 -1.10 14.24
CA ALA A 62 4.77 -2.05 15.33
C ALA A 62 5.52 -1.67 16.61
N SER A 63 6.69 -1.03 16.44
CA SER A 63 7.54 -0.57 17.54
C SER A 63 7.17 0.84 18.03
N ASP A 64 6.34 1.56 17.28
CA ASP A 64 5.91 2.91 17.62
C ASP A 64 4.66 2.84 18.52
N PRO A 65 4.57 3.67 19.58
CA PRO A 65 3.37 3.72 20.43
C PRO A 65 2.07 3.96 19.64
N ALA A 66 2.13 4.66 18.50
CA ALA A 66 0.98 4.89 17.63
C ALA A 66 0.43 3.61 16.99
N GLY A 67 1.26 2.58 16.79
CA GLY A 67 0.85 1.30 16.22
C GLY A 67 0.13 0.38 17.21
N ALA A 68 0.08 0.74 18.49
CA ALA A 68 -0.52 -0.10 19.52
C ALA A 68 -2.01 -0.37 19.23
N GLY A 69 -2.38 -1.64 19.15
CA GLY A 69 -3.77 -2.07 18.93
C GLY A 69 -4.25 -2.01 17.48
N LEU A 70 -3.38 -1.65 16.53
CA LEU A 70 -3.71 -1.72 15.11
C LEU A 70 -3.55 -3.14 14.55
N ASP A 71 -4.38 -3.47 13.56
CA ASP A 71 -4.18 -4.66 12.74
C ASP A 71 -3.17 -4.35 11.62
N LEU A 72 -1.91 -4.67 11.88
CA LEU A 72 -0.82 -4.43 10.92
C LEU A 72 -0.92 -5.33 9.69
N ASP A 73 -1.50 -6.53 9.80
CA ASP A 73 -1.70 -7.42 8.65
C ASP A 73 -2.68 -6.79 7.67
N ALA A 74 -3.79 -6.26 8.17
CA ALA A 74 -4.74 -5.54 7.34
C ALA A 74 -4.14 -4.26 6.71
N ILE A 75 -3.28 -3.53 7.42
CA ILE A 75 -2.66 -2.30 6.89
C ILE A 75 -1.71 -2.60 5.74
N PHE A 76 -0.86 -3.62 5.89
CA PHE A 76 0.21 -3.97 4.96
C PHE A 76 -0.17 -5.09 3.96
N ASP A 77 -1.46 -5.26 3.69
CA ASP A 77 -1.99 -6.19 2.68
C ASP A 77 -2.11 -5.52 1.30
N TYR A 78 -1.61 -6.20 0.27
CA TYR A 78 -1.70 -5.78 -1.13
C TYR A 78 -3.08 -5.98 -1.75
N ALA A 79 -3.86 -6.96 -1.28
CA ALA A 79 -5.12 -7.35 -1.91
C ALA A 79 -6.11 -6.18 -2.10
N PRO A 80 -6.26 -5.23 -1.16
CA PRO A 80 -7.13 -4.07 -1.32
C PRO A 80 -6.77 -3.15 -2.50
N PHE A 81 -5.49 -3.09 -2.93
CA PHE A 81 -5.09 -2.24 -4.06
C PHE A 81 -5.53 -2.80 -5.41
N VAL A 82 -5.69 -4.12 -5.49
CA VAL A 82 -6.02 -4.83 -6.74
C VAL A 82 -7.41 -5.45 -6.73
N ARG A 83 -8.21 -5.23 -5.68
CA ARG A 83 -9.55 -5.83 -5.53
C ARG A 83 -10.52 -5.59 -6.68
N TYR A 84 -10.31 -4.56 -7.48
CA TYR A 84 -11.13 -4.23 -8.65
C TYR A 84 -10.39 -4.42 -9.98
N ALA A 85 -9.17 -4.96 -9.98
CA ALA A 85 -8.35 -5.08 -11.18
C ALA A 85 -9.06 -5.93 -12.26
N ASP A 86 -9.55 -7.11 -11.89
CA ASP A 86 -10.25 -8.01 -12.81
C ASP A 86 -11.54 -7.40 -13.37
N GLU A 87 -12.29 -6.69 -12.53
CA GLU A 87 -13.50 -5.98 -12.96
C GLU A 87 -13.17 -4.88 -13.98
N ILE A 88 -12.16 -4.06 -13.71
CA ILE A 88 -11.76 -2.95 -14.57
C ILE A 88 -11.23 -3.47 -15.91
N VAL A 89 -10.36 -4.49 -15.89
CA VAL A 89 -9.80 -5.09 -17.11
C VAL A 89 -10.90 -5.79 -17.91
N GLY A 90 -11.79 -6.54 -17.25
CA GLY A 90 -12.90 -7.22 -17.91
C GLY A 90 -13.88 -6.29 -18.63
N ARG A 91 -13.99 -5.01 -18.21
CA ARG A 91 -14.80 -4.02 -18.95
C ARG A 91 -14.27 -3.75 -20.36
N LEU A 92 -13.00 -4.01 -20.66
CA LEU A 92 -12.43 -3.83 -21.99
C LEU A 92 -13.01 -4.82 -23.01
N ASP A 93 -13.41 -6.02 -22.57
CA ASP A 93 -14.01 -7.02 -23.46
C ASP A 93 -15.28 -6.49 -24.12
N ALA A 94 -16.10 -5.76 -23.35
CA ALA A 94 -17.33 -5.12 -23.85
C ALA A 94 -17.06 -4.01 -24.89
N ILE A 95 -15.90 -3.34 -24.82
CA ILE A 95 -15.50 -2.30 -25.79
C ILE A 95 -14.91 -2.95 -27.05
N SER A 96 -14.14 -4.03 -26.90
CA SER A 96 -13.48 -4.72 -28.01
C SER A 96 -14.47 -5.27 -29.05
N VAL A 97 -15.68 -5.62 -28.63
CA VAL A 97 -16.77 -6.11 -29.50
C VAL A 97 -17.44 -4.97 -30.28
N ALA A 98 -17.32 -3.72 -29.83
CA ALA A 98 -18.00 -2.56 -30.41
C ALA A 98 -17.17 -1.80 -31.47
N VAL A 99 -15.90 -2.14 -31.67
CA VAL A 99 -15.04 -1.53 -32.69
C VAL A 99 -15.00 -2.44 -33.92
N PRO A 100 -15.66 -2.10 -35.04
CA PRO A 100 -15.47 -2.82 -36.29
C PRO A 100 -14.04 -2.58 -36.80
N ALA A 101 -13.46 -3.62 -37.41
CA ALA A 101 -12.12 -3.60 -38.01
C ALA A 101 -11.93 -2.50 -39.06
#